data_AF-A0A1S9V896-F1
#
_entry.id   AF-A0A1S9V896-F1
#
_cell.length_a   1.000
_cell.length_b   1.000
_cell.length_c   1.000
_cell.angle_alpha   90.00
_cell.angle_beta   90.00
_cell.angle_gamma   90.00
#
_symmetry.space_group_name_H-M   'P 1'
#
loop_
_entity.id
_entity.type
_entity.pdbx_description
1 polymer ?
#
loop_
_entity_poly.entity_id
_entity_poly.type
_entity_poly.pdbx_seq_one_letter_code
_entity_poly.pdbx_strand_id
1 'polypeptide(L)'
;MQSSADAPYRERLLRDEIVIVDEYAISANKLSVHDRPEMQKVISLIKQGKVHTLYAFDRTRLFRDSYEAQEYHDLRTKHDIQLVYTSVGNGHIQATEDVFLEGLLNIFSDIEGKNIARRTLEARRRYPPKKLGYEKVKETKPYWQDSPKKDLLNQFFSALLETSTIDELANLLNRYRKKAKGCRN
;
A
#
# COMPACT_ATOMS: atom_id res chain seq x y z
N MET A 1 -1.01 14.89 9.13
CA MET A 1 -0.91 14.04 10.34
C MET A 1 0.54 13.65 10.59
N GLN A 2 1.25 13.04 9.63
CA GLN A 2 2.70 12.72 9.79
C GLN A 2 3.59 13.98 9.91
N SER A 3 3.37 14.98 9.05
CA SER A 3 4.07 16.28 9.11
C SER A 3 3.84 17.09 10.38
N SER A 4 2.83 16.72 11.19
CA SER A 4 2.56 17.31 12.50
C SER A 4 3.28 16.54 13.61
N ALA A 5 3.60 15.27 13.40
CA ALA A 5 4.22 14.41 14.40
C ALA A 5 5.75 14.64 14.46
N ASP A 6 6.37 14.99 13.34
CA ASP A 6 7.80 15.30 13.27
C ASP A 6 8.14 16.79 13.54
N ALA A 7 7.14 17.67 13.59
CA ALA A 7 7.32 19.10 13.81
C ALA A 7 8.16 19.45 15.07
N PRO A 8 7.91 18.84 16.26
CA PRO A 8 8.70 19.14 17.45
C PRO A 8 10.19 18.81 17.33
N TYR A 9 10.56 17.89 16.43
CA TYR A 9 11.95 17.52 16.18
C TYR A 9 12.59 18.47 15.17
N ARG A 10 11.88 18.83 14.10
CA ARG A 10 12.38 19.78 13.08
C ARG A 10 12.63 21.18 13.64
N GLU A 11 11.79 21.64 14.56
CA GLU A 11 11.92 22.97 15.18
C GLU A 11 13.19 23.12 16.04
N ARG A 12 13.81 22.01 16.44
CA ARG A 12 15.04 22.00 17.25
C ARG A 12 16.33 21.91 16.42
N LEU A 13 16.21 21.71 15.11
CA LEU A 13 17.33 21.51 14.19
C LEU A 13 17.45 22.68 13.23
N LEU A 14 18.67 22.96 12.76
CA LEU A 14 18.89 23.96 11.74
C LEU A 14 18.34 23.46 10.40
N ARG A 15 17.74 24.35 9.60
CA ARG A 15 17.04 23.95 8.37
C ARG A 15 17.96 23.32 7.33
N ASP A 16 19.21 23.75 7.28
CA ASP A 16 20.26 23.25 6.40
C ASP A 16 20.82 21.89 6.82
N GLU A 17 20.55 21.45 8.05
CA GLU A 17 20.90 20.12 8.56
C GLU A 17 19.80 19.08 8.30
N ILE A 18 18.62 19.50 7.81
CA ILE A 18 17.46 18.63 7.61
C ILE A 18 17.32 18.27 6.12
N VAL A 19 17.38 16.97 5.83
CA VAL A 19 17.02 16.44 4.51
C VAL A 19 15.65 15.77 4.61
N ILE A 20 14.64 16.33 3.93
CA ILE A 20 13.29 15.74 3.85
C ILE A 20 13.24 14.80 2.66
N VAL A 21 12.83 13.56 2.93
CA VAL A 21 12.66 12.50 1.93
C VAL A 21 11.20 12.07 1.92
N ASP A 22 10.49 12.32 0.82
CA ASP A 22 9.06 12.00 0.67
C ASP A 22 8.84 11.07 -0.54
N GLU A 23 8.25 9.90 -0.28
CA GLU A 23 7.88 8.94 -1.32
C GLU A 23 6.44 9.11 -1.74
N TYR A 24 6.23 9.84 -2.83
CA TYR A 24 4.88 10.09 -3.34
C TYR A 24 4.24 8.81 -3.89
N ALA A 25 3.09 8.42 -3.32
CA ALA A 25 2.21 7.35 -3.80
C ALA A 25 2.77 5.91 -3.81
N ILE A 26 3.95 5.66 -3.25
CA ILE A 26 4.48 4.31 -3.05
C ILE A 26 4.12 3.85 -1.64
N SER A 27 3.21 2.89 -1.55
CA SER A 27 2.99 2.20 -0.27
C SER A 27 4.18 1.28 -0.03
N ALA A 28 4.75 1.32 1.18
CA ALA A 28 5.77 0.36 1.64
C ALA A 28 5.36 -1.11 1.40
N ASN A 29 4.05 -1.39 1.32
CA ASN A 29 3.51 -2.73 1.05
C ASN A 29 3.50 -3.12 -0.44
N LYS A 30 3.88 -2.22 -1.36
CA LYS A 30 3.82 -2.48 -2.82
C LYS A 30 5.19 -2.76 -3.45
N LEU A 31 6.24 -2.07 -3.02
CA LEU A 31 7.58 -2.17 -3.59
C LEU A 31 8.60 -2.53 -2.50
N SER A 32 9.65 -3.28 -2.86
CA SER A 32 10.80 -3.53 -1.96
C SER A 32 11.61 -2.24 -1.79
N VAL A 33 12.41 -2.14 -0.73
CA VAL A 33 13.39 -1.05 -0.52
C VAL A 33 14.31 -0.84 -1.74
N HIS A 34 14.64 -1.90 -2.48
CA HIS A 34 15.46 -1.78 -3.71
C HIS A 34 14.75 -1.03 -4.84
N ASP A 35 13.42 -1.10 -4.89
CA ASP A 35 12.58 -0.44 -5.89
C ASP A 35 12.10 0.95 -5.42
N ARG A 36 12.62 1.43 -4.29
CA ARG A 36 12.24 2.68 -3.61
C ARG A 36 13.37 3.70 -3.75
N PRO A 37 13.34 4.56 -4.81
CA PRO A 37 14.48 5.40 -5.16
C PRO A 37 14.84 6.41 -4.07
N GLU A 38 13.87 6.90 -3.32
CA GLU A 38 14.12 7.81 -2.20
C GLU A 38 14.73 7.09 -1.00
N MET A 39 14.27 5.87 -0.69
CA MET A 39 14.95 5.03 0.30
C MET A 39 16.39 4.69 -0.09
N GLN A 40 16.66 4.46 -1.38
CA GLN A 40 18.04 4.24 -1.87
C GLN A 40 18.92 5.48 -1.65
N LYS A 41 18.36 6.69 -1.79
CA LYS A 41 19.10 7.93 -1.43
C LYS A 41 19.41 7.98 0.06
N VAL A 42 18.46 7.65 0.93
CA VAL A 42 18.69 7.59 2.39
C VAL A 42 19.81 6.60 2.73
N ILE A 43 19.75 5.38 2.18
CA ILE A 43 20.79 4.36 2.38
C ILE A 43 22.15 4.85 1.90
N SER A 44 22.20 5.55 0.76
CA SER A 44 23.43 6.13 0.23
C SER A 44 24.01 7.21 1.17
N LEU A 45 23.16 8.09 1.73
CA LEU A 45 23.58 9.11 2.69
C LEU A 45 24.12 8.48 3.99
N ILE A 46 23.47 7.42 4.49
CA ILE A 46 23.95 6.66 5.66
C ILE A 46 25.34 6.07 5.37
N LYS A 47 25.49 5.39 4.23
CA LYS A 47 26.78 4.78 3.82
C LYS A 47 27.90 5.81 3.64
N GLN A 48 27.56 7.04 3.28
CA GLN A 48 28.49 8.17 3.15
C GLN A 48 28.81 8.83 4.51
N GLY A 49 28.20 8.41 5.62
CA GLY A 49 28.39 9.03 6.94
C GLY A 49 27.78 10.42 7.06
N LYS A 50 26.79 10.76 6.22
CA LYS A 50 26.14 12.08 6.18
C LYS A 50 24.87 12.17 7.02
N VAL A 51 24.54 11.09 7.74
CA VAL A 51 23.35 10.99 8.57
C VAL A 51 23.83 10.71 9.99
N HIS A 52 23.23 11.39 10.97
CA HIS A 52 23.41 11.08 12.38
C HIS A 52 22.11 10.51 12.97
N THR A 53 20.98 11.15 12.67
CA THR A 53 19.66 10.73 13.14
C THR A 53 18.69 10.59 11.99
N LEU A 54 17.92 9.49 11.98
CA LEU A 54 16.79 9.29 11.09
C LEU A 54 15.47 9.48 11.88
N TYR A 55 14.58 10.28 11.32
CA TYR A 55 13.21 10.43 11.81
C TYR A 55 12.24 9.75 10.85
N ALA A 56 11.40 8.87 11.37
CA ALA A 56 10.35 8.21 10.61
C ALA A 56 9.05 8.26 11.41
N PHE A 57 7.90 8.24 10.74
CA PHE A 57 6.63 8.22 11.47
C PHE A 57 6.50 6.95 12.32
N ASP A 58 6.68 5.78 11.71
CA ASP A 58 6.66 4.47 12.35
C ASP A 58 7.54 3.46 11.56
N ARG A 59 7.66 2.22 12.06
CA ARG A 59 8.42 1.11 11.42
C ARG A 59 7.99 0.85 9.98
N THR A 60 6.69 0.94 9.70
CA THR A 60 6.10 0.61 8.38
C THR A 60 6.49 1.59 7.28
N ARG A 61 7.11 2.74 7.62
CA ARG A 61 7.63 3.70 6.64
C ARG A 61 9.00 3.35 6.11
N LEU A 62 9.78 2.57 6.86
CA LEU A 62 11.16 2.28 6.50
C LEU A 62 11.28 0.99 5.72
N PHE A 63 10.65 -0.08 6.18
CA PHE A 63 10.84 -1.43 5.64
C PHE A 63 9.51 -2.16 5.46
N ARG A 64 9.50 -3.11 4.53
CA ARG A 64 8.29 -3.87 4.16
C ARG A 64 8.13 -5.14 4.98
N ASP A 65 9.23 -5.83 5.22
CA ASP A 65 9.26 -7.12 5.91
C ASP A 65 10.39 -7.18 6.92
N SER A 66 10.41 -8.25 7.71
CA SER A 66 11.38 -8.45 8.77
C SER A 66 12.82 -8.60 8.28
N TYR A 67 13.04 -9.04 7.04
CA TYR A 67 14.39 -9.19 6.48
C TYR A 67 14.97 -7.83 6.11
N GLU A 68 14.20 -7.01 5.38
CA GLU A 68 14.59 -5.62 5.09
C GLU A 68 14.82 -4.83 6.39
N ALA A 69 14.01 -5.09 7.42
CA ALA A 69 14.15 -4.46 8.72
C ALA A 69 15.46 -4.85 9.43
N GLN A 70 15.86 -6.12 9.35
CA GLN A 70 17.13 -6.58 9.90
C GLN A 70 18.33 -6.00 9.17
N GLU A 71 18.31 -5.99 7.82
CA GLU A 71 19.36 -5.36 7.02
C GLU A 71 19.50 -3.87 7.36
N TYR A 72 18.38 -3.19 7.57
CA TYR A 72 18.37 -1.79 7.99
C TYR A 72 18.93 -1.61 9.40
N HIS A 73 18.57 -2.49 10.34
CA HIS A 73 19.13 -2.47 11.69
C HIS A 73 20.65 -2.63 11.66
N ASP A 74 21.17 -3.59 10.90
CA ASP A 74 22.61 -3.83 10.75
C ASP A 74 23.32 -2.60 10.13
N LEU A 75 22.71 -1.99 9.11
CA LEU A 75 23.21 -0.76 8.50
C LEU A 75 23.28 0.39 9.51
N ARG A 76 22.21 0.55 10.30
CA ARG A 76 22.08 1.59 11.31
C ARG A 76 23.15 1.44 12.40
N THR A 77 23.30 0.23 12.95
CA THR A 77 24.28 -0.10 13.98
C THR A 77 25.72 0.05 13.48
N LYS A 78 25.98 -0.36 12.24
CA LYS A 78 27.31 -0.19 11.61
C LYS A 78 27.74 1.27 11.47
N HIS A 79 26.79 2.18 11.28
CA HIS A 79 27.03 3.60 11.05
C HIS A 79 26.65 4.49 12.25
N ASP A 80 26.35 3.89 13.41
CA ASP A 80 25.97 4.58 14.65
C ASP A 80 24.83 5.61 14.46
N ILE A 81 23.82 5.21 13.70
CA ILE A 81 22.69 6.08 13.36
C ILE A 81 21.62 5.98 14.43
N GLN A 82 21.15 7.11 14.96
CA GLN A 82 20.00 7.13 15.86
C GLN A 82 18.68 7.04 15.05
N LEU A 83 17.75 6.17 15.45
CA LEU A 83 16.43 6.10 14.84
C LEU A 83 15.34 6.55 15.82
N VAL A 84 14.51 7.49 15.38
CA VAL A 84 13.41 8.04 16.18
C VAL A 84 12.09 7.87 15.44
N TYR A 85 11.14 7.18 16.07
CA TYR A 85 9.77 7.10 15.57
C TYR A 85 8.92 8.25 16.12
N THR A 86 8.34 9.06 15.23
CA THR A 86 7.63 10.28 15.62
C THR A 86 6.15 10.06 15.98
N SER A 87 5.60 8.86 15.76
CA SER A 87 4.22 8.50 16.13
C SER A 87 4.00 8.32 17.65
N VAL A 88 4.59 9.18 18.48
CA VAL A 88 4.54 9.11 19.95
C VAL A 88 3.08 9.22 20.41
N GLY A 89 2.63 8.28 21.26
CA GLY A 89 1.28 8.25 21.84
C GLY A 89 0.32 7.21 21.26
N ASN A 90 0.66 6.56 20.15
CA ASN A 90 -0.18 5.53 19.51
C ASN A 90 0.12 4.09 19.95
N GLY A 91 0.81 3.89 21.07
CA GLY A 91 1.24 2.57 21.53
C GLY A 91 2.41 1.95 20.75
N HIS A 92 3.01 2.69 19.80
CA HIS A 92 4.22 2.25 19.10
C HIS A 92 5.44 2.33 20.01
N ILE A 93 6.21 1.24 20.03
CA ILE A 93 7.47 1.15 20.77
C ILE A 93 8.56 1.89 19.99
N GLN A 94 9.48 2.60 20.66
CA GLN A 94 10.61 3.25 19.97
C GLN A 94 11.57 2.22 19.38
N ALA A 95 12.49 2.65 18.51
CA ALA A 95 13.58 1.78 18.06
C ALA A 95 14.44 1.37 19.26
N THR A 96 14.96 0.15 19.24
CA THR A 96 15.84 -0.39 20.28
C THR A 96 17.14 -0.93 19.69
N GLU A 97 18.20 -0.90 20.49
CA GLU A 97 19.49 -1.54 20.18
C GLU A 97 19.47 -3.05 20.47
N ASP A 98 18.46 -3.54 21.20
CA ASP A 98 18.28 -4.97 21.41
C ASP A 98 17.78 -5.62 20.10
N VAL A 99 18.71 -6.29 19.42
CA VAL A 99 18.47 -6.99 18.14
C VAL A 99 17.30 -7.98 18.24
N PHE A 100 17.18 -8.70 19.36
CA PHE A 100 16.13 -9.69 19.53
C PHE A 100 14.76 -9.01 19.66
N LEU A 101 14.67 -7.97 20.49
CA LEU A 101 13.44 -7.21 20.65
C LEU A 101 13.05 -6.50 19.36
N GLU A 102 13.99 -5.85 18.66
CA GLU A 102 13.70 -5.18 17.39
C GLU A 102 13.26 -6.19 16.32
N GLY A 103 13.90 -7.37 16.26
CA GLY A 103 13.48 -8.47 15.40
C GLY A 103 12.04 -8.91 15.65
N LEU A 104 11.64 -9.12 16.91
CA LEU A 104 10.26 -9.45 17.27
C LEU A 104 9.28 -8.35 16.86
N LEU A 105 9.61 -7.09 17.11
CA LEU A 105 8.77 -5.94 16.76
C LEU A 105 8.57 -5.82 15.25
N ASN A 106 9.61 -6.13 14.46
CA ASN A 106 9.54 -6.13 13.01
C ASN A 106 8.65 -7.26 12.48
N ILE A 107 8.74 -8.46 13.05
CA ILE A 107 7.86 -9.59 12.70
C ILE A 107 6.39 -9.25 13.01
N PHE A 108 6.09 -8.69 14.18
CA PHE A 108 4.72 -8.31 14.53
C PHE A 108 4.17 -7.22 13.59
N SER A 109 5.00 -6.25 13.22
CA SER A 109 4.63 -5.18 12.29
C SER A 109 4.28 -5.75 10.90
N ASP A 110 5.06 -6.71 10.39
CA ASP A 110 4.78 -7.39 9.12
C ASP A 110 3.47 -8.21 9.18
N ILE A 111 3.26 -8.96 10.26
CA ILE A 111 2.01 -9.72 10.48
C ILE A 111 0.80 -8.78 10.50
N GLU A 112 0.89 -7.63 11.16
CA GLU A 112 -0.18 -6.64 11.20
C GLU A 112 -0.45 -6.06 9.80
N GLY A 113 0.61 -5.68 9.07
CA GLY A 113 0.51 -5.19 7.69
C GLY A 113 -0.20 -6.19 6.78
N LYS A 114 0.18 -7.48 6.84
CA LYS A 114 -0.48 -8.58 6.12
C LYS A 114 -1.94 -8.76 6.51
N ASN A 115 -2.26 -8.67 7.80
CA ASN A 115 -3.63 -8.78 8.30
C ASN A 115 -4.52 -7.62 7.81
N ILE A 116 -4.02 -6.38 7.81
CA ILE A 116 -4.74 -5.22 7.27
C ILE A 116 -4.98 -5.38 5.77
N ALA A 117 -3.96 -5.81 5.02
CA ALA A 117 -4.08 -6.08 3.58
C ALA A 117 -5.14 -7.16 3.29
N ARG A 118 -5.13 -8.26 4.06
CA ARG A 118 -6.11 -9.34 3.96
C ARG A 118 -7.53 -8.83 4.23
N ARG A 119 -7.74 -8.11 5.35
CA ARG A 119 -9.05 -7.53 5.71
C ARG A 119 -9.55 -6.57 4.63
N THR A 120 -8.66 -5.76 4.06
CA THR A 120 -9.00 -4.84 2.96
C THR A 120 -9.43 -5.60 1.69
N LEU A 121 -8.72 -6.68 1.36
CA LEU A 121 -9.06 -7.55 0.22
C LEU A 121 -10.41 -8.24 0.44
N GLU A 122 -10.66 -8.80 1.61
CA GLU A 122 -11.94 -9.42 1.97
C GLU A 122 -13.10 -8.42 1.90
N ALA A 123 -12.91 -7.22 2.44
CA ALA A 123 -13.89 -6.15 2.37
C ALA A 123 -14.18 -5.74 0.93
N ARG A 124 -13.16 -5.66 0.06
CA ARG A 124 -13.34 -5.39 -1.38
C ARG A 124 -14.05 -6.53 -2.11
N ARG A 125 -13.84 -7.79 -1.72
CA ARG A 125 -14.56 -8.93 -2.30
C ARG A 125 -16.03 -8.91 -1.90
N ARG A 126 -16.35 -8.62 -0.63
CA ARG A 126 -17.74 -8.48 -0.14
C ARG A 126 -18.44 -7.26 -0.72
N TYR A 127 -17.71 -6.14 -0.83
CA TYR A 127 -18.24 -4.84 -1.24
C TYR A 127 -17.40 -4.24 -2.38
N PRO A 128 -17.48 -4.80 -3.59
CA PRO A 128 -16.64 -4.37 -4.71
C PRO A 128 -16.96 -2.92 -5.11
N PRO A 129 -15.95 -2.06 -5.34
CA PRO A 129 -16.17 -0.65 -5.62
C PRO A 129 -16.99 -0.40 -6.90
N LYS A 130 -16.95 -1.35 -7.84
CA LYS A 130 -17.77 -1.39 -9.05
C LYS A 130 -18.33 -2.80 -9.22
N LYS A 131 -19.62 -2.91 -9.53
CA LYS A 131 -20.26 -4.14 -10.00
C LYS A 131 -20.63 -3.92 -11.47
N LEU A 132 -20.37 -4.89 -12.34
CA LEU A 132 -20.71 -4.76 -13.76
C LEU A 132 -22.24 -4.61 -13.90
N GLY A 133 -22.69 -3.56 -14.59
CA GLY A 133 -24.12 -3.28 -14.76
C GLY A 133 -24.78 -2.54 -13.60
N TYR A 134 -24.03 -2.10 -12.59
CA TYR A 134 -24.55 -1.33 -11.47
C TYR A 134 -23.70 -0.10 -11.18
N GLU A 135 -24.35 0.99 -10.81
CA GLU A 135 -23.71 2.18 -10.28
C GLU A 135 -23.86 2.24 -8.76
N LYS A 136 -22.78 2.64 -8.09
CA LYS A 136 -22.74 2.77 -6.64
C LYS A 136 -23.05 4.22 -6.29
N VAL A 137 -24.16 4.46 -5.58
CA VAL A 137 -24.46 5.79 -5.05
C VAL A 137 -23.45 6.09 -3.94
N LYS A 138 -22.71 7.20 -4.10
CA LYS A 138 -21.57 7.55 -3.23
C LYS A 138 -21.99 7.73 -1.76
N GLU A 139 -23.22 8.14 -1.51
CA GLU A 139 -23.72 8.54 -0.19
C GLU A 139 -24.39 7.40 0.59
N THR A 140 -25.27 6.62 -0.04
CA THR A 140 -26.12 5.65 0.67
C THR A 140 -25.58 4.22 0.69
N LYS A 141 -24.58 3.89 -0.14
CA LYS A 141 -23.98 2.55 -0.36
C LYS A 141 -24.81 1.48 -1.13
N PRO A 142 -26.11 1.59 -1.51
CA PRO A 142 -26.76 0.61 -2.36
C PRO A 142 -26.24 0.71 -3.80
N TYR A 143 -26.32 -0.42 -4.51
CA TYR A 143 -26.06 -0.51 -5.93
C TYR A 143 -27.38 -0.35 -6.67
N TRP A 144 -27.46 0.62 -7.57
CA TRP A 144 -28.62 0.78 -8.44
C TRP A 144 -28.32 0.15 -9.79
N GLN A 145 -29.31 -0.55 -10.31
CA GLN A 145 -29.25 -1.23 -11.59
C GLN A 145 -29.53 -0.22 -12.71
N ASP A 146 -28.71 0.80 -12.81
CA ASP A 146 -28.83 1.84 -13.82
C ASP A 146 -27.48 2.04 -14.51
N SER A 147 -27.34 1.40 -15.65
CA SER A 147 -26.19 1.53 -16.51
C SER A 147 -26.63 1.19 -17.93
N PRO A 148 -26.09 1.85 -18.97
CA PRO A 148 -26.24 1.45 -20.39
C PRO A 148 -25.90 -0.02 -20.67
N LYS A 149 -25.33 -0.72 -19.68
CA LYS A 149 -24.93 -2.13 -19.69
C LYS A 149 -26.04 -3.08 -19.25
N LYS A 150 -27.18 -2.61 -18.72
CA LYS A 150 -28.31 -3.45 -18.31
C LYS A 150 -28.83 -4.27 -19.48
N ASP A 151 -29.15 -3.61 -20.59
CA ASP A 151 -29.68 -4.29 -21.77
C ASP A 151 -28.63 -5.22 -22.39
N LEU A 152 -27.36 -4.81 -22.38
CA LEU A 152 -26.26 -5.66 -22.84
C LEU A 152 -26.12 -6.93 -22.01
N LEU A 153 -26.28 -6.84 -20.69
CA LEU A 153 -26.22 -7.99 -19.78
C LEU A 153 -27.42 -8.92 -19.99
N ASN A 154 -28.63 -8.37 -20.11
CA ASN A 154 -29.82 -9.17 -20.39
C ASN A 154 -29.68 -9.92 -21.72
N GLN A 155 -29.26 -9.23 -22.79
CA GLN A 155 -28.99 -9.85 -24.10
C GLN A 155 -27.91 -10.93 -24.02
N PHE A 156 -26.85 -10.70 -23.23
CA PHE A 156 -25.80 -11.68 -23.02
C PHE A 156 -26.33 -12.96 -22.35
N PHE A 157 -27.10 -12.82 -21.27
CA PHE A 157 -27.65 -13.98 -20.56
C PHE A 157 -28.72 -14.71 -21.37
N SER A 158 -29.58 -14.01 -22.10
CA SER A 158 -30.53 -14.66 -23.02
C SER A 158 -29.81 -15.46 -24.10
N ALA A 159 -28.80 -14.88 -24.75
CA ALA A 159 -28.02 -15.58 -25.77
C ALA A 159 -27.22 -16.77 -25.18
N LEU A 160 -26.79 -16.66 -23.92
CA LEU A 160 -26.08 -17.74 -23.23
C LEU A 160 -26.99 -18.95 -22.98
N LEU A 161 -28.27 -18.72 -22.65
CA LEU A 161 -29.25 -19.80 -22.45
C LEU A 161 -29.53 -20.59 -23.73
N GLU A 162 -29.39 -19.96 -24.90
CA GLU A 162 -29.59 -20.58 -26.21
C GLU A 162 -28.35 -21.30 -26.74
N THR A 163 -27.21 -21.16 -26.05
CA THR A 163 -25.93 -21.72 -26.48
C THR A 163 -25.80 -23.18 -26.05
N SER A 164 -25.54 -24.08 -27.00
CA SER A 164 -25.52 -25.52 -26.75
C SER A 164 -24.13 -26.16 -26.94
N THR A 165 -23.20 -25.46 -27.59
CA THR A 165 -21.86 -25.97 -27.88
C THR A 165 -20.74 -25.07 -27.38
N ILE A 166 -19.54 -25.63 -27.22
CA ILE A 166 -18.34 -24.91 -26.79
C ILE A 166 -17.93 -23.84 -27.82
N ASP A 167 -18.07 -24.13 -29.11
CA ASP A 167 -17.73 -23.18 -30.18
C ASP A 167 -18.70 -22.00 -30.23
N GLU A 168 -20.00 -22.24 -30.04
CA GLU A 168 -21.00 -21.17 -29.89
C GLU A 168 -20.72 -20.32 -28.66
N LEU A 169 -20.35 -20.93 -27.54
CA LEU A 169 -19.95 -20.21 -26.32
C LEU A 169 -18.73 -19.32 -26.57
N ALA A 170 -17.68 -19.85 -27.22
CA ALA A 170 -16.49 -19.09 -27.56
C ALA A 170 -16.81 -17.88 -28.45
N ASN A 171 -17.68 -18.08 -29.44
CA ASN A 171 -18.14 -17.01 -30.35
C ASN A 171 -18.98 -15.96 -29.62
N LEU A 172 -19.89 -16.39 -28.75
CA LEU A 172 -20.72 -15.52 -27.92
C LEU A 172 -19.85 -14.66 -26.99
N LEU A 173 -18.91 -15.28 -26.26
CA LEU A 173 -17.99 -14.58 -25.36
C LEU A 173 -17.18 -13.51 -26.11
N ASN A 174 -16.65 -13.83 -27.29
CA ASN A 174 -15.91 -12.88 -28.11
C ASN A 174 -16.78 -11.70 -28.60
N ARG A 175 -18.03 -11.96 -28.99
CA ARG A 175 -18.99 -10.94 -29.42
C ARG A 175 -19.29 -9.95 -28.29
N TYR A 176 -19.68 -10.45 -27.12
CA TYR A 176 -20.06 -9.60 -25.99
C TYR A 176 -18.85 -8.93 -25.31
N ARG A 177 -17.65 -9.54 -25.38
CA ARG A 177 -16.39 -8.88 -24.99
C ARG A 177 -16.12 -7.61 -25.80
N LYS A 178 -16.35 -7.64 -27.11
CA LYS A 178 -16.18 -6.46 -28.00
C LYS A 178 -17.22 -5.38 -27.65
N LYS A 179 -18.50 -5.76 -27.52
CA LYS A 179 -19.59 -4.84 -27.13
C LYS A 179 -19.34 -4.18 -25.77
N ALA A 180 -18.93 -4.94 -24.77
CA ALA A 180 -18.64 -4.42 -23.43
C ALA A 180 -17.45 -3.43 -23.39
N LYS A 181 -16.49 -3.54 -24.33
CA LYS A 181 -15.38 -2.58 -24.46
C LYS A 181 -15.82 -1.25 -25.09
N GLY A 182 -16.89 -1.22 -25.89
CA GLY A 182 -17.44 -0.03 -26.53
C GLY A 182 -18.29 0.86 -25.59
N CYS A 183 -18.85 0.30 -24.52
CA CYS A 183 -19.62 1.03 -23.51
C CYS A 183 -18.75 1.63 -22.38
N ARG A 184 -17.57 2.16 -22.70
CA ARG A 184 -16.72 2.86 -21.71
C ARG A 184 -17.11 4.33 -21.66
N ASN A 185 -17.65 4.77 -20.53
CA ASN A 185 -17.51 6.14 -20.04
C ASN A 185 -16.12 6.28 -19.41
#